data_AF-A0A5R9EGG4-F1
#
_entry.id   AF-A0A5R9EGG4-F1
#
_cell.length_a   1.000
_cell.length_b   1.000
_cell.length_c   1.000
_cell.angle_alpha   90.00
_cell.angle_beta   90.00
_cell.angle_gamma   90.00
#
_symmetry.space_group_name_H-M   'P 1'
#
loop_
_entity.id
_entity.type
_entity.pdbx_description
1 polymer ?
#
loop_
_entity_poly.entity_id
_entity_poly.type
_entity_poly.pdbx_seq_one_letter_code
_entity_poly.pdbx_strand_id
1 'polypeptide(L)'
;MPWLVFDEEGRSAEPVRRYLIDFVARYNRPGSVRSYAFDLLRWWRWLRVVNVPWNQATPAEGRDFALWLGATVKVPNAARTVSTATAGTINPITKKPYLDDRYKPRTIRHSNAVIRSFYTFWIETGEGPLINPVPLARSECRRPHAHHNPLDPYRGEGRLRYIPKIPRRRPRQMSDERWNELFAALRSNRDRALVALAISNGARASELLGMKGADVDWGDQLVRVVRKGAQTEQWLPASAEAFIWVRLYQWRKRYTVTAAATGRHRAMQAAVRRRTAHQLAMALSRMVHRV
;
A
#
# COMPACT_ATOMS: atom_id res chain seq x y z
N MET A 1 -13.60 6.30 -9.52
CA MET A 1 -14.64 6.10 -8.48
C MET A 1 -14.10 6.55 -7.13
N PRO A 2 -14.78 7.50 -6.47
CA PRO A 2 -14.40 7.99 -5.15
C PRO A 2 -14.69 6.93 -4.09
N TRP A 3 -13.90 6.95 -3.02
CA TRP A 3 -14.19 6.18 -1.81
C TRP A 3 -15.12 6.98 -0.91
N LEU A 4 -16.08 6.33 -0.26
CA LEU A 4 -16.95 6.98 0.73
C LEU A 4 -16.47 6.68 2.15
N VAL A 5 -16.54 7.70 2.99
CA VAL A 5 -16.22 7.62 4.42
C VAL A 5 -17.51 7.90 5.18
N PHE A 6 -17.92 6.96 6.03
CA PHE A 6 -19.14 7.04 6.81
C PHE A 6 -18.83 7.35 8.27
N ASP A 7 -19.72 8.09 8.93
CA ASP A 7 -19.75 8.22 10.38
C ASP A 7 -20.31 6.95 11.05
N GLU A 8 -20.43 6.96 12.37
CA GLU A 8 -20.94 5.82 13.15
C GLU A 8 -22.45 5.61 12.94
N GLU A 9 -23.15 6.67 12.53
CA GLU A 9 -24.57 6.65 12.16
C GLU A 9 -24.81 6.18 10.72
N GLY A 10 -23.74 5.82 9.99
CA GLY A 10 -23.82 5.36 8.60
C GLY A 10 -24.08 6.47 7.58
N ARG A 11 -23.97 7.75 7.97
CA ARG A 11 -24.07 8.89 7.07
C ARG A 11 -22.72 9.21 6.47
N SER A 12 -22.71 9.61 5.20
CA SER A 12 -21.47 10.01 4.53
C SER A 12 -20.93 11.30 5.15
N ALA A 13 -19.64 11.32 5.50
CA ALA A 13 -18.93 12.52 5.89
C ALA A 13 -18.77 13.44 4.67
N GLU A 14 -19.75 14.33 4.45
CA GLU A 14 -19.85 15.14 3.24
C GLU A 14 -18.58 15.95 2.92
N PRO A 15 -17.87 16.57 3.89
CA PRO A 15 -16.63 17.28 3.57
C PRO A 15 -15.53 16.35 3.05
N VAL A 16 -15.45 15.12 3.57
CA VAL A 16 -14.50 14.10 3.09
C VAL A 16 -14.87 13.66 1.68
N ARG A 17 -16.16 13.45 1.42
CA ARG A 17 -16.65 13.07 0.09
C ARG A 17 -16.32 14.14 -0.97
N ARG A 18 -16.64 15.41 -0.72
CA ARG A 18 -16.33 16.53 -1.63
C ARG A 18 -14.84 16.59 -1.95
N TYR A 19 -13.99 16.52 -0.92
CA TYR A 19 -12.53 16.47 -1.10
C TYR A 19 -12.07 15.26 -1.93
N LEU A 20 -12.59 14.05 -1.67
CA LEU A 20 -12.17 12.86 -2.40
C LEU A 20 -12.64 12.85 -3.86
N ILE A 21 -13.77 13.49 -4.18
CA ILE A 21 -14.22 13.71 -5.56
C ILE A 21 -13.22 14.59 -6.31
N ASP A 22 -12.87 15.74 -5.75
CA ASP A 22 -11.84 16.63 -6.31
C ASP A 22 -10.47 15.91 -6.43
N PHE A 23 -10.10 15.14 -5.41
CA PHE A 23 -8.86 14.38 -5.41
C PHE A 23 -8.82 13.35 -6.55
N VAL A 24 -9.95 12.70 -6.86
CA VAL A 24 -10.08 11.81 -8.04
C VAL A 24 -10.05 12.61 -9.33
N ALA A 25 -10.69 13.78 -9.40
CA ALA A 25 -10.72 14.64 -10.58
C ALA A 25 -9.32 15.11 -11.00
N ARG A 26 -8.39 15.22 -10.04
CA ARG A 26 -6.96 15.47 -10.28
C ARG A 26 -6.17 14.24 -10.79
N TYR A 27 -6.85 13.22 -11.30
CA TYR A 27 -6.28 11.98 -11.82
C TYR A 27 -5.39 11.21 -10.82
N ASN A 28 -5.63 11.36 -9.51
CA ASN A 28 -4.90 10.61 -8.50
C ASN A 28 -5.24 9.11 -8.56
N ARG A 29 -4.22 8.28 -8.31
CA ARG A 29 -4.36 6.82 -8.38
C ARG A 29 -5.36 6.29 -7.35
N PRO A 30 -6.16 5.24 -7.68
CA PRO A 30 -7.13 4.65 -6.75
C PRO A 30 -6.55 4.22 -5.40
N GLY A 31 -5.30 3.74 -5.40
CA GLY A 31 -4.59 3.37 -4.18
C GLY A 31 -4.27 4.57 -3.27
N SER A 32 -3.97 5.73 -3.86
CA SER A 32 -3.77 6.98 -3.13
C SER A 32 -5.09 7.46 -2.54
N VAL A 33 -6.17 7.48 -3.33
CA VAL A 33 -7.52 7.87 -2.86
C VAL A 33 -7.96 7.00 -1.69
N ARG A 34 -7.75 5.68 -1.79
CA ARG A 34 -8.01 4.74 -0.70
C ARG A 34 -7.22 5.09 0.56
N SER A 35 -5.93 5.34 0.42
CA SER A 35 -5.07 5.68 1.56
C SER A 35 -5.52 6.97 2.24
N TYR A 36 -5.88 7.99 1.46
CA TYR A 36 -6.38 9.27 1.97
C TYR A 36 -7.70 9.07 2.71
N ALA A 37 -8.64 8.29 2.15
CA ALA A 37 -9.91 7.98 2.82
C ALA A 37 -9.71 7.33 4.20
N PHE A 38 -8.76 6.40 4.34
CA PHE A 38 -8.49 5.76 5.64
C PHE A 38 -7.85 6.70 6.67
N ASP A 39 -6.97 7.60 6.25
CA ASP A 39 -6.38 8.58 7.17
C ASP A 39 -7.39 9.68 7.55
N LEU A 40 -8.25 10.09 6.60
CA LEU A 40 -9.36 11.01 6.88
C LEU A 40 -10.41 10.37 7.80
N LEU A 41 -10.75 9.10 7.63
CA LEU A 41 -11.61 8.37 8.56
C LEU A 41 -11.03 8.39 9.98
N ARG A 42 -9.73 8.18 10.12
CA ARG A 42 -9.06 8.23 11.43
C ARG A 42 -9.12 9.63 12.04
N TRP A 43 -8.88 10.67 11.23
CA TRP A 43 -9.00 12.06 11.65
C TRP A 43 -10.44 12.43 12.05
N TRP A 44 -11.43 11.98 11.28
CA TRP A 44 -12.85 12.21 11.56
C TRP A 44 -13.27 11.63 12.91
N ARG A 45 -12.85 10.39 13.19
CA ARG A 45 -13.07 9.74 14.49
C ARG A 45 -12.38 10.47 15.62
N TRP A 46 -11.15 10.96 15.39
CA TRP A 46 -10.42 11.74 16.39
C TRP A 46 -11.14 13.05 16.75
N LEU A 47 -11.54 13.82 15.74
CA LEU A 47 -12.27 15.09 15.94
C LEU A 47 -13.55 14.91 16.76
N ARG A 48 -14.26 13.80 16.53
CA ARG A 48 -15.44 13.44 17.32
C ARG A 48 -15.10 13.17 18.79
N VAL A 49 -14.01 12.44 19.06
CA VAL A 49 -13.56 12.13 20.43
C VAL A 49 -13.18 13.41 21.19
N VAL A 50 -12.52 14.37 20.53
CA VAL A 50 -12.18 15.66 21.14
C VAL A 50 -13.31 16.69 21.06
N ASN A 51 -14.46 16.32 20.50
CA ASN A 51 -15.64 17.16 20.32
C ASN A 51 -15.37 18.50 19.60
N VAL A 52 -14.56 18.46 18.54
CA VAL A 52 -14.24 19.64 17.71
C VAL A 52 -14.80 19.43 16.30
N PRO A 53 -15.65 20.33 15.78
CA PRO A 53 -16.12 20.22 14.41
C PRO A 53 -14.97 20.47 13.42
N TRP A 54 -15.00 19.76 12.29
CA TRP A 54 -13.88 19.75 11.35
C TRP A 54 -13.47 21.15 10.86
N ASN A 55 -14.43 22.06 10.70
CA ASN A 55 -14.22 23.42 10.22
C ASN A 55 -13.71 24.39 11.30
N GLN A 56 -13.63 23.97 12.56
CA GLN A 56 -13.06 24.75 13.67
C GLN A 56 -11.76 24.15 14.22
N ALA A 57 -11.27 23.08 13.61
CA ALA A 57 -10.00 22.48 14.01
C ALA A 57 -8.85 23.49 13.89
N THR A 58 -7.98 23.51 14.89
CA THR A 58 -6.85 24.43 15.00
C THR A 58 -5.52 23.65 15.00
N PRO A 59 -4.37 24.33 14.98
CA PRO A 59 -3.08 23.68 15.20
C PRO A 59 -2.93 22.93 16.54
N ALA A 60 -3.81 23.16 17.52
CA ALA A 60 -3.83 22.40 18.77
C ALA A 60 -4.29 20.96 18.50
N GLU A 61 -5.44 20.76 17.86
CA GLU A 61 -5.98 19.43 17.56
C GLU A 61 -5.04 18.63 16.65
N GLY A 62 -4.37 19.31 15.70
CA GLY A 62 -3.37 18.67 14.84
C GLY A 62 -2.11 18.20 15.59
N ARG A 63 -1.70 18.94 16.64
CA ARG A 63 -0.61 18.54 17.55
C ARG A 63 -1.00 17.33 18.38
N ASP A 64 -2.17 17.41 19.00
CA ASP A 64 -2.66 16.39 19.92
C ASP A 64 -2.94 15.08 19.19
N PHE A 65 -3.45 15.15 17.96
CA PHE A 65 -3.56 13.99 17.09
C PHE A 65 -2.22 13.36 16.74
N ALA A 66 -1.20 14.16 16.44
CA ALA A 66 0.14 13.63 16.16
C ALA A 66 0.78 12.96 17.39
N LEU A 67 0.56 13.54 18.59
CA LEU A 67 0.97 12.95 19.87
C LEU A 67 0.21 11.65 20.15
N TRP A 68 -1.11 11.66 19.98
CA TRP A 68 -1.95 10.49 20.14
C TRP A 68 -1.52 9.36 19.20
N LEU A 69 -1.28 9.65 17.92
CA LEU A 69 -0.76 8.65 16.98
C LEU A 69 0.58 8.07 17.42
N GLY A 70 1.44 8.87 18.06
CA GLY A 70 2.74 8.42 18.57
C GLY A 70 2.63 7.52 19.81
N ALA A 71 1.63 7.76 20.66
CA ALA A 71 1.43 7.04 21.92
C ALA A 71 0.49 5.83 21.80
N THR A 72 -0.46 5.86 20.86
CA THR A 72 -1.56 4.90 20.81
C THR A 72 -1.17 3.52 20.26
N VAL A 73 -1.90 2.51 20.74
CA VAL A 73 -1.87 1.14 20.23
C VAL A 73 -3.05 0.96 19.28
N LYS A 74 -2.78 0.47 18.07
CA LYS A 74 -3.79 0.17 17.07
C LYS A 74 -4.72 -0.92 17.60
N VAL A 75 -6.01 -0.69 17.48
CA VAL A 75 -7.02 -1.75 17.60
C VAL A 75 -7.07 -2.48 16.25
N PRO A 76 -6.60 -3.74 16.16
CA PRO A 76 -6.59 -4.44 14.89
C PRO A 76 -8.01 -4.92 14.56
N ASN A 77 -8.41 -4.80 13.30
CA ASN A 77 -9.73 -5.28 12.85
C ASN A 77 -9.84 -6.82 12.80
N ALA A 78 -8.76 -7.55 13.11
CA ALA A 78 -8.70 -9.00 13.18
C ALA A 78 -7.56 -9.39 14.14
N ALA A 79 -7.71 -10.52 14.84
CA ALA A 79 -6.65 -11.05 15.69
C ALA A 79 -5.35 -11.29 14.88
N ARG A 80 -4.20 -11.13 15.54
CA ARG A 80 -2.89 -11.34 14.91
C ARG A 80 -2.78 -12.81 14.49
N THR A 81 -2.58 -13.07 13.19
CA THR A 81 -2.40 -14.43 12.67
C THR A 81 -1.00 -14.99 12.99
N VAL A 82 -0.02 -14.12 13.22
CA VAL A 82 1.36 -14.48 13.59
C VAL A 82 1.55 -14.23 15.09
N SER A 83 2.38 -15.04 15.75
CA SER A 83 2.52 -15.03 17.22
C SER A 83 2.75 -13.63 17.82
N THR A 84 2.13 -13.39 18.98
CA THR A 84 2.39 -12.21 19.83
C THR A 84 3.88 -12.09 20.19
N ALA A 85 4.57 -13.23 20.36
CA ALA A 85 5.99 -13.29 20.70
C ALA A 85 6.91 -12.62 19.67
N THR A 86 6.49 -12.56 18.40
CA THR A 86 7.31 -11.99 17.33
C THR A 86 7.06 -10.49 17.12
N ALA A 87 6.00 -9.92 17.69
CA ALA A 87 5.62 -8.52 17.49
C ALA A 87 6.74 -7.55 17.94
N GLY A 88 7.10 -6.59 17.09
CA GLY A 88 8.15 -5.60 17.39
C GLY A 88 9.60 -6.12 17.33
N THR A 89 9.80 -7.44 17.22
CA THR A 89 11.15 -8.05 17.10
C THR A 89 11.74 -7.86 15.70
N ILE A 90 13.01 -8.22 15.53
CA ILE A 90 13.70 -8.23 14.23
C ILE A 90 13.88 -9.67 13.78
N ASN A 91 13.47 -9.99 12.56
CA ASN A 91 13.73 -11.29 11.99
C ASN A 91 15.26 -11.51 11.86
N PRO A 92 15.83 -12.57 12.46
CA PRO A 92 17.28 -12.74 12.54
C PRO A 92 17.93 -12.97 11.18
N ILE A 93 17.19 -13.52 10.20
CA ILE A 93 17.68 -13.83 8.85
C ILE A 93 17.53 -12.60 7.95
N THR A 94 16.31 -12.12 7.76
CA THR A 94 16.00 -11.03 6.81
C THR A 94 16.33 -9.64 7.37
N LYS A 95 16.63 -9.53 8.66
CA LYS A 95 16.77 -8.28 9.44
C LYS A 95 15.58 -7.34 9.30
N LYS A 96 14.42 -7.86 8.87
CA LYS A 96 13.19 -7.09 8.72
C LYS A 96 12.50 -7.01 10.09
N PRO A 97 12.11 -5.81 10.55
CA PRO A 97 11.33 -5.69 11.76
C PRO A 97 9.92 -6.23 11.53
N TYR A 98 9.41 -6.98 12.48
CA TYR A 98 8.00 -7.33 12.54
C TYR A 98 7.17 -6.10 12.95
N LEU A 99 5.94 -6.05 12.44
CA LEU A 99 5.05 -4.93 12.74
C LEU A 99 4.56 -5.06 14.19
N ASP A 100 4.76 -4.01 14.96
CA ASP A 100 4.17 -3.85 16.29
C ASP A 100 2.77 -3.21 16.18
N ASP A 101 2.14 -3.06 17.33
CA ASP A 101 0.78 -2.53 17.40
C ASP A 101 0.75 -1.00 17.41
N ARG A 102 1.89 -0.31 17.34
CA ARG A 102 1.95 1.16 17.29
C ARG A 102 1.91 1.69 15.86
N TYR A 103 1.51 2.95 15.69
CA TYR A 103 1.68 3.62 14.40
C TYR A 103 3.17 3.87 14.14
N LYS A 104 3.63 3.51 12.94
CA LYS A 104 5.02 3.76 12.55
C LYS A 104 5.19 5.22 12.15
N PRO A 105 6.38 5.83 12.34
CA PRO A 105 6.67 7.21 11.92
C PRO A 105 6.25 7.55 10.49
N ARG A 106 6.40 6.61 9.55
CA ARG A 106 5.96 6.78 8.16
C ARG A 106 4.43 6.93 8.04
N THR A 107 3.66 6.22 8.85
CA THR A 107 2.19 6.34 8.88
C THR A 107 1.76 7.69 9.44
N ILE A 108 2.39 8.14 10.53
CA ILE A 108 2.10 9.45 11.14
C ILE A 108 2.41 10.57 10.13
N ARG A 109 3.57 10.52 9.48
CA ARG A 109 3.95 11.48 8.43
C ARG A 109 2.95 11.51 7.28
N HIS A 110 2.50 10.34 6.83
CA HIS A 110 1.52 10.22 5.75
C HIS A 110 0.15 10.78 6.18
N SER A 111 -0.32 10.44 7.39
CA SER A 111 -1.55 10.98 7.97
C SER A 111 -1.52 12.51 8.04
N ASN A 112 -0.43 13.10 8.51
CA ASN A 112 -0.27 14.56 8.59
C ASN A 112 -0.27 15.21 7.20
N ALA A 113 0.32 14.57 6.19
CA ALA A 113 0.28 15.07 4.82
C ALA A 113 -1.13 15.03 4.22
N VAL A 114 -1.90 13.97 4.48
CA VAL A 114 -3.30 13.83 4.06
C VAL A 114 -4.16 14.92 4.70
N ILE A 115 -4.09 15.07 6.02
CA ILE A 115 -4.87 16.07 6.77
C ILE A 115 -4.53 17.47 6.28
N ARG A 116 -3.24 17.78 6.09
CA ARG A 116 -2.86 19.08 5.54
C ARG A 116 -3.47 19.30 4.16
N SER A 117 -3.37 18.32 3.25
CA SER A 117 -3.93 18.43 1.90
C SER A 117 -5.45 18.64 1.90
N PHE A 118 -6.16 17.95 2.80
CA PHE A 118 -7.59 18.13 3.00
C PHE A 118 -7.94 19.55 3.46
N TYR A 119 -7.26 20.07 4.49
CA TYR A 119 -7.52 21.42 4.96
C TYR A 119 -7.04 22.50 3.99
N THR A 120 -6.00 22.26 3.19
CA THR A 120 -5.60 23.18 2.13
C THR A 120 -6.71 23.36 1.10
N PHE A 121 -7.33 22.26 0.66
CA PHE A 121 -8.50 22.32 -0.23
C PHE A 121 -9.63 23.15 0.38
N TRP A 122 -9.97 22.92 1.66
CA TRP A 122 -11.08 23.64 2.30
C TRP A 122 -10.78 25.13 2.56
N ILE A 123 -9.53 25.47 2.87
CA ILE A 123 -9.09 26.87 3.01
C ILE A 123 -9.17 27.59 1.67
N GLU A 124 -8.73 26.95 0.59
CA GLU A 124 -8.82 27.53 -0.77
C GLU A 124 -10.26 27.78 -1.20
N THR A 125 -11.21 26.94 -0.76
CA THR A 125 -12.65 27.13 -1.02
C THR A 125 -13.34 28.11 -0.07
N GLY A 126 -12.68 28.55 1.01
CA GLY A 126 -13.25 29.46 2.01
C GLY A 126 -14.23 28.83 3.03
N GLU A 127 -14.50 27.53 2.96
CA GLU A 127 -15.39 26.81 3.90
C GLU A 127 -14.64 26.13 5.06
N GLY A 128 -13.30 26.21 5.09
CA GLY A 128 -12.44 25.63 6.13
C GLY A 128 -12.07 26.58 7.29
N PRO A 129 -11.32 26.09 8.29
CA PRO A 129 -10.75 26.94 9.33
C PRO A 129 -9.74 27.93 8.73
N LEU A 130 -9.59 29.12 9.32
CA LEU A 130 -8.65 30.16 8.84
C LEU A 130 -7.19 29.68 8.80
N ILE A 131 -6.81 28.77 9.68
CA ILE A 131 -5.45 28.24 9.79
C ILE A 131 -5.50 26.72 9.65
N ASN A 132 -4.61 26.18 8.82
CA ASN A 132 -4.49 24.74 8.65
C ASN A 132 -4.08 24.06 9.99
N PRO A 133 -4.83 23.04 10.48
CA PRO A 133 -4.50 22.29 11.69
C PRO A 133 -3.12 21.62 11.68
N VAL A 134 -2.58 21.35 10.49
CA VAL A 134 -1.23 20.80 10.32
C VAL A 134 -0.34 21.87 9.68
N PRO A 135 0.13 22.86 10.46
CA PRO A 135 0.92 23.95 9.93
C PRO A 135 2.30 23.47 9.48
N LEU A 136 2.87 24.21 8.55
CA LEU A 136 4.29 24.11 8.26
C LEU A 136 5.08 24.61 9.48
N ALA A 137 6.22 23.99 9.75
CA ALA A 137 7.23 24.57 10.62
C ALA A 137 7.60 25.93 10.02
N ARG A 138 7.42 26.99 10.80
CA ARG A 138 7.91 28.31 10.38
C ARG A 138 9.43 28.18 10.28
N SER A 139 9.99 28.41 9.09
CA SER A 139 11.39 28.80 9.02
C SER A 139 11.45 30.19 9.64
N GLU A 140 12.15 30.32 10.76
CA GLU A 140 12.39 31.61 11.41
C GLU A 140 12.90 32.59 10.34
N CYS A 141 12.06 33.57 9.99
CA CYS A 141 12.42 34.81 9.29
C CYS A 141 13.16 34.71 7.93
N ARG A 142 12.77 33.83 7.01
CA ARG A 142 13.27 33.96 5.63
C ARG A 142 12.24 33.51 4.59
N ARG A 143 12.05 34.34 3.55
CA ARG A 143 11.34 33.93 2.32
C ARG A 143 12.03 32.65 1.85
N PRO A 144 11.29 31.56 1.59
CA PRO A 144 11.87 30.39 0.97
C PRO A 144 12.66 30.80 -0.28
N HIS A 145 13.88 30.29 -0.43
CA HIS A 145 14.78 30.62 -1.54
C HIS A 145 15.21 32.11 -1.64
N ALA A 146 15.04 32.91 -0.59
CA ALA A 146 15.69 34.22 -0.55
C ALA A 146 17.21 34.03 -0.67
N HIS A 147 17.80 34.60 -1.72
CA HIS A 147 19.20 34.43 -2.12
C HIS A 147 19.57 33.03 -2.63
N HIS A 148 18.63 32.32 -3.24
CA HIS A 148 18.92 31.04 -3.89
C HIS A 148 19.85 31.24 -5.10
N ASN A 149 20.93 30.46 -5.13
CA ASN A 149 21.82 30.36 -6.28
C ASN A 149 21.07 29.69 -7.45
N PRO A 150 21.00 30.31 -8.64
CA PRO A 150 20.37 29.72 -9.83
C PRO A 150 20.96 28.36 -10.25
N LEU A 151 22.20 28.06 -9.85
CA LEU A 151 22.87 26.78 -10.16
C LEU A 151 22.50 25.65 -9.18
N ASP A 152 21.95 25.96 -8.01
CA ASP A 152 21.51 24.95 -7.05
C ASP A 152 20.08 24.48 -7.39
N PRO A 153 19.74 23.20 -7.15
CA PRO A 153 18.35 22.77 -7.26
C PRO A 153 17.51 23.38 -6.12
N TYR A 154 16.29 23.79 -6.44
CA TYR A 154 15.30 24.20 -5.44
C TYR A 154 15.06 23.04 -4.45
N ARG A 155 15.32 23.27 -3.17
CA ARG A 155 14.97 22.35 -2.08
C ARG A 155 13.48 22.47 -1.77
N GLY A 156 12.79 21.34 -1.58
CA GLY A 156 11.39 21.35 -1.19
C GLY A 156 11.14 22.16 0.09
N GLU A 157 10.22 23.12 0.00
CA GLU A 157 9.87 24.02 1.09
C GLU A 157 8.96 23.37 2.14
N GLY A 158 8.94 23.95 3.34
CA GLY A 158 7.89 23.70 4.33
C GLY A 158 7.87 22.28 4.89
N ARG A 159 8.68 22.01 5.92
CA ARG A 159 8.52 20.78 6.72
C ARG A 159 7.26 20.91 7.57
N LEU A 160 6.35 19.93 7.62
CA LEU A 160 5.24 19.99 8.61
C LEU A 160 5.83 20.09 10.02
N ARG A 161 5.17 20.83 10.91
CA ARG A 161 5.66 21.08 12.27
C ARG A 161 5.82 19.78 13.07
N TYR A 162 4.86 18.86 12.97
CA TYR A 162 4.80 17.63 13.74
C TYR A 162 5.18 16.38 12.91
N ILE A 163 6.32 16.40 12.21
CA ILE A 163 6.81 15.22 11.47
C ILE A 163 7.79 14.42 12.34
N PRO A 164 7.55 13.12 12.57
CA PRO A 164 8.52 12.26 13.24
C PRO A 164 9.74 12.01 12.33
N LYS A 165 10.94 11.99 12.91
CA LYS A 165 12.18 11.67 12.19
C LYS A 165 12.16 10.22 11.74
N ILE A 166 12.42 9.97 10.46
CA ILE A 166 12.51 8.62 9.89
C ILE A 166 14.00 8.33 9.62
N PRO A 167 14.60 7.34 10.30
CA PRO A 167 15.99 6.98 10.04
C PRO A 167 16.16 6.44 8.62
N ARG A 168 17.19 6.91 7.91
CA ARG A 168 17.60 6.33 6.62
C ARG A 168 18.22 4.96 6.89
N ARG A 169 17.72 3.93 6.22
CA ARG A 169 18.24 2.56 6.34
C ARG A 169 18.94 2.18 5.06
N ARG A 170 20.09 1.50 5.17
CA ARG A 170 20.76 0.90 4.02
C ARG A 170 19.86 -0.20 3.43
N PRO A 171 19.79 -0.33 2.08
CA PRO A 171 19.17 -1.49 1.45
C PRO A 171 19.77 -2.78 2.00
N ARG A 172 18.94 -3.83 2.15
CA ARG A 172 19.40 -5.14 2.60
C ARG A 172 19.72 -5.99 1.38
N GLN A 173 20.85 -6.68 1.40
CA GLN A 173 21.24 -7.65 0.38
C GLN A 173 20.90 -9.06 0.86
N MET A 174 20.55 -9.92 -0.10
CA MET A 174 20.36 -11.35 0.10
C MET A 174 21.56 -12.06 -0.50
N SER A 175 22.14 -13.04 0.19
CA SER A 175 23.22 -13.86 -0.37
C SER A 175 22.67 -14.90 -1.34
N ASP A 176 23.54 -15.43 -2.20
CA ASP A 176 23.16 -16.41 -3.21
C ASP A 176 22.72 -17.74 -2.59
N GLU A 177 23.30 -18.13 -1.45
CA GLU A 177 22.86 -19.32 -0.70
C GLU A 177 21.44 -19.16 -0.19
N ARG A 178 21.11 -17.98 0.37
CA ARG A 178 19.76 -17.67 0.85
C ARG A 178 18.75 -17.58 -0.29
N TRP A 179 19.19 -17.10 -1.45
CA TRP A 179 18.40 -17.15 -2.67
C TRP A 179 18.07 -18.59 -3.07
N ASN A 180 19.08 -19.47 -3.12
CA ASN A 180 18.90 -20.87 -3.49
C ASN A 180 17.97 -21.60 -2.52
N GLU A 181 18.13 -21.39 -1.21
CA GLU A 181 17.23 -21.93 -0.18
C GLU A 181 15.78 -21.47 -0.40
N LEU A 182 15.57 -20.17 -0.63
CA LEU A 182 14.24 -19.60 -0.90
C LEU A 182 13.63 -20.22 -2.16
N PHE A 183 14.40 -20.29 -3.24
CA PHE A 183 13.93 -20.79 -4.53
C PHE A 183 13.57 -22.27 -4.49
N ALA A 184 14.38 -23.09 -3.81
CA ALA A 184 14.12 -24.50 -3.58
C ALA A 184 12.83 -24.73 -2.77
N ALA A 185 12.54 -23.86 -1.79
CA ALA A 185 11.35 -23.95 -0.95
C ALA A 185 10.02 -23.62 -1.66
N LEU A 186 10.06 -22.97 -2.85
CA LEU A 186 8.85 -22.61 -3.60
C LEU A 186 8.13 -23.87 -4.12
N ARG A 187 6.86 -24.06 -3.74
CA ARG A 187 6.10 -25.27 -4.07
C ARG A 187 5.40 -25.22 -5.44
N SER A 188 5.29 -24.04 -6.03
CA SER A 188 4.55 -23.80 -7.28
C SER A 188 5.47 -23.30 -8.38
N ASN A 189 5.36 -23.87 -9.57
CA ASN A 189 6.04 -23.35 -10.76
C ASN A 189 5.61 -21.90 -11.08
N ARG A 190 4.40 -21.50 -10.67
CA ARG A 190 3.96 -20.10 -10.76
C ARG A 190 4.87 -19.19 -9.95
N ASP A 191 5.14 -19.57 -8.70
CA ASP A 191 5.91 -18.73 -7.79
C ASP A 191 7.38 -18.72 -8.22
N ARG A 192 7.93 -19.87 -8.65
CA ARG A 192 9.27 -19.93 -9.25
C ARG A 192 9.41 -19.00 -10.46
N ALA A 193 8.45 -19.02 -11.38
CA ALA A 193 8.43 -18.13 -12.54
C ALA A 193 8.38 -16.64 -12.13
N LEU A 194 7.50 -16.29 -11.17
CA LEU A 194 7.36 -14.92 -10.70
C LEU A 194 8.64 -14.39 -10.06
N VAL A 195 9.29 -15.18 -9.21
CA VAL A 195 10.49 -14.73 -8.50
C VAL A 195 11.71 -14.72 -9.42
N ALA A 196 11.84 -15.69 -10.34
CA ALA A 196 12.88 -15.68 -11.37
C ALA A 196 12.79 -14.43 -12.26
N LEU A 197 11.58 -14.08 -12.74
CA LEU A 197 11.34 -12.84 -13.48
C LEU A 197 11.70 -11.59 -12.66
N ALA A 198 11.27 -11.54 -11.40
CA ALA A 198 11.51 -10.39 -10.53
C ALA A 198 13.00 -10.12 -10.32
N ILE A 199 13.81 -11.15 -10.19
CA ILE A 199 15.26 -11.01 -10.02
C ILE A 199 15.94 -10.67 -11.33
N SER A 200 15.55 -11.29 -12.45
CA SER A 200 16.21 -11.05 -13.73
C SER A 200 15.96 -9.64 -14.29
N ASN A 201 14.77 -9.08 -14.08
CA ASN A 201 14.36 -7.83 -14.74
C ASN A 201 13.97 -6.69 -13.78
N GLY A 202 13.95 -6.95 -12.47
CA GLY A 202 13.65 -5.95 -11.45
C GLY A 202 12.21 -5.42 -11.46
N ALA A 203 11.27 -6.09 -12.16
CA ALA A 203 9.88 -5.68 -12.19
C ALA A 203 9.22 -5.80 -10.80
N ARG A 204 8.29 -4.88 -10.51
CA ARG A 204 7.57 -4.91 -9.22
C ARG A 204 6.59 -6.07 -9.19
N ALA A 205 6.34 -6.60 -8.00
CA ALA A 205 5.34 -7.66 -7.81
C ALA A 205 3.96 -7.32 -8.43
N SER A 206 3.49 -6.07 -8.29
CA SER A 206 2.24 -5.64 -8.90
C SER A 206 2.25 -5.60 -10.43
N GLU A 207 3.43 -5.39 -11.02
CA GLU A 207 3.62 -5.36 -12.47
C GLU A 207 3.59 -6.80 -13.02
N LEU A 208 4.32 -7.71 -12.36
CA LEU A 208 4.34 -9.14 -12.73
C LEU A 208 3.01 -9.86 -12.51
N LEU A 209 2.31 -9.54 -11.41
CA LEU A 209 0.98 -10.13 -11.13
C LEU A 209 -0.11 -9.68 -12.11
N GLY A 210 0.11 -8.56 -12.81
CA GLY A 210 -0.80 -8.04 -13.84
C GLY A 210 -0.57 -8.62 -15.24
N MET A 211 0.52 -9.36 -15.45
CA MET A 211 0.86 -9.94 -16.75
C MET A 211 -0.16 -10.98 -17.21
N LYS A 212 -0.42 -10.97 -18.51
CA LYS A 212 -1.23 -11.93 -19.25
C LYS A 212 -0.34 -12.83 -20.09
N GLY A 213 -0.91 -13.92 -20.63
CA GLY A 213 -0.18 -14.83 -21.51
C GLY A 213 0.34 -14.18 -22.80
N ALA A 214 -0.32 -13.12 -23.27
CA ALA A 214 0.08 -12.33 -24.44
C ALA A 214 1.23 -11.34 -24.14
N ASP A 215 1.62 -11.19 -22.88
CA ASP A 215 2.67 -10.26 -22.44
C ASP A 215 4.06 -10.93 -22.40
N VAL A 216 4.24 -12.01 -23.17
CA VAL A 216 5.45 -12.82 -23.19
C VAL A 216 5.90 -13.00 -24.63
N ASP A 217 7.05 -12.45 -24.95
CA ASP A 217 7.77 -12.70 -26.20
C ASP A 217 8.82 -13.78 -25.96
N TRP A 218 8.64 -14.92 -26.63
CA TRP A 218 9.52 -16.07 -26.48
C TRP A 218 10.77 -15.99 -27.34
N GLY A 219 10.73 -15.24 -28.45
CA GLY A 219 11.87 -15.11 -29.37
C GLY A 219 12.97 -14.29 -28.72
N ASP A 220 12.61 -13.09 -28.27
CA ASP A 220 13.56 -12.13 -27.69
C ASP A 220 13.68 -12.22 -26.16
N GLN A 221 13.00 -13.20 -25.54
CA GLN A 221 12.93 -13.37 -24.09
C GLN A 221 12.50 -12.09 -23.36
N LEU A 222 11.46 -11.42 -23.90
CA LEU A 222 10.92 -10.19 -23.35
C LEU A 222 9.59 -10.42 -22.65
N VAL A 223 9.38 -9.69 -21.57
CA VAL A 223 8.12 -9.64 -20.85
C VAL A 223 7.58 -8.23 -20.84
N ARG A 224 6.33 -8.07 -21.27
CA ARG A 224 5.64 -6.78 -21.23
C ARG A 224 5.07 -6.51 -19.84
N VAL A 225 5.40 -5.35 -19.28
CA VAL A 225 4.83 -4.88 -18.02
C VAL A 225 4.26 -3.47 -18.16
N VAL A 226 3.21 -3.18 -17.39
CA VAL A 226 2.65 -1.83 -17.29
C VAL A 226 3.24 -1.13 -16.08
N ARG A 227 3.99 -0.04 -16.30
CA ARG A 227 4.74 0.64 -15.24
C ARG A 227 3.87 1.47 -14.31
N LYS A 228 4.29 1.55 -13.04
CA LYS A 228 3.70 2.48 -12.06
C LYS A 228 4.05 3.93 -12.44
N GLY A 229 3.09 4.66 -12.96
CA GLY A 229 3.08 6.12 -13.11
C GLY A 229 2.17 6.51 -14.26
N ALA A 230 2.78 6.86 -15.39
CA ALA A 230 2.12 7.11 -16.66
C ALA A 230 1.44 5.87 -17.29
N GLN A 231 1.50 4.69 -16.64
CA GLN A 231 0.94 3.43 -17.16
C GLN A 231 1.52 3.05 -18.53
N THR A 232 2.78 3.41 -18.76
CA THR A 232 3.49 3.05 -19.98
C THR A 232 3.78 1.55 -20.00
N GLU A 233 3.56 0.94 -21.16
CA GLU A 233 3.99 -0.42 -21.43
C GLU A 233 5.51 -0.42 -21.66
N GLN A 234 6.19 -1.40 -21.08
CA GLN A 234 7.62 -1.58 -21.28
C GLN A 234 7.91 -3.07 -21.41
N TRP A 235 8.66 -3.43 -22.45
CA TRP A 235 9.23 -4.76 -22.62
C TRP A 235 10.53 -4.87 -21.81
N LEU A 236 10.63 -5.92 -21.01
CA LEU A 236 11.79 -6.17 -20.16
C LEU A 236 12.44 -7.48 -20.52
N PRO A 237 13.76 -7.49 -20.78
CA PRO A 237 14.48 -8.74 -20.93
C PRO A 237 14.48 -9.50 -19.61
N ALA A 238 14.35 -10.83 -19.69
CA ALA A 238 14.52 -11.71 -18.54
C ALA A 238 15.44 -12.88 -18.89
N SER A 239 15.93 -13.57 -17.87
CA SER A 239 16.84 -14.70 -18.09
C SER A 239 16.11 -15.87 -18.75
N ALA A 240 16.86 -16.67 -19.52
CA ALA A 240 16.36 -17.91 -20.11
C ALA A 240 15.75 -18.85 -19.05
N GLU A 241 16.34 -18.90 -17.85
CA GLU A 241 15.80 -19.66 -16.72
C GLU A 241 14.38 -19.20 -16.33
N ALA A 242 14.13 -17.88 -16.27
CA ALA A 242 12.80 -17.37 -15.97
C ALA A 242 11.76 -17.83 -17.00
N PHE A 243 12.13 -17.87 -18.28
CA PHE A 243 11.27 -18.36 -19.36
C PHE A 243 10.98 -19.86 -19.28
N ILE A 244 11.95 -20.67 -18.84
CA ILE A 244 11.74 -22.11 -18.57
C ILE A 244 10.64 -22.27 -17.50
N TRP A 245 10.73 -21.52 -16.40
CA TRP A 245 9.72 -21.60 -15.34
C TRP A 245 8.35 -21.09 -15.78
N VAL A 246 8.28 -20.02 -16.58
CA VAL A 246 7.04 -19.55 -17.19
C VAL A 246 6.42 -20.65 -18.07
N ARG A 247 7.23 -21.34 -18.86
CA ARG A 247 6.77 -22.45 -19.71
C ARG A 247 6.25 -23.63 -18.89
N LEU A 248 6.98 -24.06 -17.87
CA LEU A 248 6.57 -25.15 -16.97
C LEU A 248 5.26 -24.83 -16.22
N TYR A 249 5.07 -23.58 -15.83
CA TYR A 249 3.82 -23.12 -15.25
C TYR A 249 2.65 -23.17 -16.25
N GLN A 250 2.84 -22.67 -17.47
CA GLN A 250 1.80 -22.69 -18.51
C GLN A 250 1.44 -24.11 -18.94
N TRP A 251 2.44 -24.99 -19.07
CA TRP A 251 2.23 -26.40 -19.41
C TRP A 251 1.35 -27.09 -18.37
N ARG A 252 1.70 -26.96 -17.08
CA ARG A 252 0.91 -27.55 -15.99
C ARG A 252 -0.53 -27.06 -16.01
N LYS A 253 -0.76 -25.77 -16.27
CA LYS A 253 -2.12 -25.19 -16.40
C LYS A 253 -2.90 -25.79 -17.57
N ARG A 254 -2.31 -25.83 -18.77
CA ARG A 254 -2.96 -26.37 -19.97
C ARG A 254 -3.32 -27.84 -19.78
N TYR A 255 -2.42 -28.64 -19.21
CA TYR A 255 -2.68 -30.05 -18.93
C TYR A 255 -3.87 -30.26 -17.98
N THR A 256 -3.98 -29.47 -16.90
CA THR A 256 -5.16 -29.54 -16.01
C THR A 256 -6.47 -29.17 -16.69
N VAL A 257 -6.47 -28.21 -17.61
CA VAL A 257 -7.67 -27.79 -18.34
C VAL A 257 -8.08 -28.86 -19.35
N THR A 258 -7.13 -29.37 -20.13
CA THR A 258 -7.39 -30.45 -21.09
C THR A 258 -7.85 -31.72 -20.39
N ALA A 259 -7.17 -32.15 -19.31
CA ALA A 259 -7.54 -33.35 -18.56
C ALA A 259 -8.90 -33.24 -17.84
N ALA A 260 -9.32 -32.03 -17.44
CA ALA A 260 -10.67 -31.78 -16.94
C ALA A 260 -11.73 -31.85 -18.05
N ALA A 261 -11.40 -31.40 -19.27
CA ALA A 261 -12.29 -31.49 -20.43
C ALA A 261 -12.41 -32.92 -21.02
N THR A 262 -11.39 -33.78 -20.86
CA THR A 262 -11.40 -35.16 -21.40
C THR A 262 -11.96 -36.24 -20.45
N GLY A 263 -12.63 -35.86 -19.35
CA GLY A 263 -13.31 -36.83 -18.48
C GLY A 263 -12.42 -37.81 -17.70
N ARG A 264 -11.08 -37.72 -17.81
CA ARG A 264 -10.14 -38.64 -17.15
C ARG A 264 -9.90 -38.33 -15.66
N HIS A 265 -10.62 -37.36 -15.08
CA HIS A 265 -10.40 -36.88 -13.71
C HIS A 265 -11.45 -37.32 -12.68
N ARG A 266 -12.34 -38.29 -13.00
CA ARG A 266 -13.23 -38.88 -11.98
C ARG A 266 -12.50 -39.83 -11.03
N ALA A 267 -11.41 -40.49 -11.46
CA ALA A 267 -10.68 -41.43 -10.62
C ALA A 267 -9.75 -40.73 -9.59
N MET A 268 -9.13 -39.59 -9.94
CA MET A 268 -8.16 -38.94 -9.05
C MET A 268 -8.80 -37.96 -8.04
N GLN A 269 -9.99 -37.43 -8.33
CA GLN A 269 -10.70 -36.55 -7.37
C GLN A 269 -11.37 -37.31 -6.22
N ALA A 270 -11.67 -38.60 -6.39
CA ALA A 270 -12.18 -39.45 -5.31
C ALA A 270 -11.12 -39.74 -4.23
N ALA A 271 -9.83 -39.74 -4.58
CA ALA A 271 -8.74 -39.99 -3.65
C ALA A 271 -8.37 -38.78 -2.77
N VAL A 272 -8.65 -37.54 -3.23
CA VAL A 272 -8.27 -36.31 -2.51
C VAL A 272 -9.42 -35.72 -1.67
N ARG A 273 -10.68 -36.12 -1.91
CA ARG A 273 -11.87 -35.60 -1.21
C ARG A 273 -12.24 -36.30 0.11
N ARG A 274 -11.38 -37.16 0.67
CA ARG A 274 -11.60 -37.78 2.00
C ARG A 274 -10.92 -37.06 3.17
N ARG A 275 -10.33 -35.88 2.99
CA ARG A 275 -9.89 -35.05 4.11
C ARG A 275 -10.34 -33.61 3.89
N THR A 276 -10.92 -33.05 4.96
CA THR A 276 -11.43 -31.68 5.11
C THR A 276 -12.82 -31.39 4.54
N ALA A 277 -13.82 -32.10 5.05
CA ALA A 277 -15.16 -31.57 5.25
C ALA A 277 -15.36 -31.28 6.75
N HIS A 278 -14.93 -30.11 7.24
CA HIS A 278 -15.54 -29.45 8.40
C HIS A 278 -14.95 -28.05 8.61
N GLN A 279 -15.84 -27.10 8.90
CA GLN A 279 -15.58 -25.73 9.41
C GLN A 279 -15.16 -24.69 8.35
N LEU A 280 -15.73 -23.49 8.24
CA LEU A 280 -16.79 -22.71 8.90
C LEU A 280 -17.10 -21.58 7.90
N ALA A 281 -18.33 -21.45 7.41
CA ALA A 281 -19.31 -20.45 7.83
C ALA A 281 -18.81 -18.98 7.87
N MET A 282 -19.44 -18.15 7.01
CA MET A 282 -19.89 -16.76 7.19
C MET A 282 -19.10 -15.80 8.13
N ALA A 283 -18.76 -14.61 7.62
CA ALA A 283 -19.29 -13.33 8.13
C ALA A 283 -18.63 -12.10 7.47
N LEU A 284 -19.49 -11.14 7.15
CA LEU A 284 -19.24 -9.80 6.59
C LEU A 284 -18.58 -8.85 7.61
N SER A 285 -17.86 -7.87 7.07
CA SER A 285 -18.05 -6.42 7.35
C SER A 285 -16.81 -5.65 6.91
N ARG A 286 -16.98 -4.47 6.28
CA ARG A 286 -16.15 -3.27 6.53
C ARG A 286 -16.64 -2.03 5.78
N MET A 287 -16.89 -0.99 6.58
CA MET A 287 -17.31 0.39 6.29
C MET A 287 -16.33 1.22 5.44
N VAL A 288 -15.86 0.68 4.33
CA VAL A 288 -15.27 1.48 3.27
C VAL A 288 -15.67 0.81 1.97
N HIS A 289 -16.77 1.28 1.37
CA HIS A 289 -17.26 0.75 0.11
C HIS A 289 -16.66 1.51 -1.06
N ARG A 290 -16.20 0.74 -2.05
CA ARG A 290 -15.96 1.23 -3.41
C ARG A 290 -17.32 1.23 -4.08
N VAL A 291 -17.80 2.39 -4.50
CA VAL A 291 -18.98 2.52 -5.37
C VAL A 291 -18.54 2.29 -6.82
#